data_AF-A0A961C2X9-F1
#
_entry.id   AF-A0A961C2X9-F1
#
_cell.length_a   1.000
_cell.length_b   1.000
_cell.length_c   1.000
_cell.angle_alpha   90.00
_cell.angle_beta   90.00
_cell.angle_gamma   90.00
#
_symmetry.space_group_name_H-M   'P 1'
#
loop_
_entity.id
_entity.type
_entity.pdbx_description
1 polymer ?
#
loop_
_entity_poly.entity_id
_entity_poly.type
_entity_poly.pdbx_seq_one_letter_code
_entity_poly.pdbx_strand_id
1 'polypeptide(L)'
;IRTTGQSHIDGLMEGTPEGTGGVPITRKQIRASRKACDLIEDEVGRPINFHSYVSGVAGPEVAVLFAEEGVNGAHQDPQYNVLYRNINMYRSFVDAAEAKRVMAGAGIFQIDGAHNANATARAGWLVLPELMVQHGINCAFSVAAGLPKELIGLSTVPPNAPPAPKLWFDLPYAVALRDVFADYKMRAQQNTRYIEADVEEAIRTHTIDTLISMLTSADIQSTITPDEGRNVPWHYNNVRAIQTVKQTWAALDGIKELVSLNLSGPLGEMARDIKERAVGFLAEIIDAGGYFAAVEAGFFVDSARFPERNGDGIARSGAGGVAADTIVPRDPDYFAPVCDHFGANTLPEGVAKACDPIGGCTLCDPDKIVYLDELDPQDTAEQRLAATRDYRSGNLLRPEAEWAGDGVALVQLMIPDRAELAREAALAMARRMGLTDPEVINLQVLQPAEGCFVEVKGKVGFDIDKRQLTIPTPVVLLPEDELRAAVKTHEITVVAGTVGEDEHSVGLREILDIKHGGIEKYGVRYRYLGTSVPLAKMVDAAIETGAQAILISTIISHNDVHRAMMTKLAELCTERGIRDRVVLIAGGTQVSRDMAAETGLDATFGRGTTGIQVVDAIVTSLRARGLIDG
;
A
#
# COMPACT_ATOMS: atom_id res chain seq x y z
N ILE A 1 -11.69 -7.53 -4.92
CA ILE A 1 -11.75 -8.41 -6.12
C ILE A 1 -12.65 -9.60 -5.78
N ARG A 2 -13.41 -10.11 -6.75
CA ARG A 2 -14.35 -11.22 -6.57
C ARG A 2 -13.65 -12.57 -6.58
N THR A 3 -14.27 -13.60 -6.01
CA THR A 3 -13.79 -14.99 -6.16
C THR A 3 -13.67 -15.35 -7.64
N THR A 4 -12.66 -16.15 -7.96
CA THR A 4 -12.32 -16.48 -9.35
C THR A 4 -13.51 -17.10 -10.07
N GLY A 5 -13.85 -16.56 -11.24
CA GLY A 5 -14.92 -17.10 -12.07
C GLY A 5 -16.34 -16.66 -11.68
N GLN A 6 -16.51 -15.80 -10.67
CA GLN A 6 -17.85 -15.31 -10.28
C GLN A 6 -18.64 -14.67 -11.44
N SER A 7 -17.97 -14.20 -12.50
CA SER A 7 -18.62 -13.74 -13.73
C SER A 7 -19.45 -14.80 -14.47
N HIS A 8 -19.28 -16.08 -14.16
CA HIS A 8 -19.98 -17.22 -14.76
C HIS A 8 -21.11 -17.78 -13.89
N ILE A 9 -21.32 -17.21 -12.71
CA ILE A 9 -22.42 -17.62 -11.84
C ILE A 9 -23.67 -16.86 -12.31
N ASP A 10 -24.66 -17.62 -12.80
CA ASP A 10 -25.92 -17.09 -13.36
C ASP A 10 -26.94 -16.85 -12.24
N GLY A 11 -26.60 -15.91 -11.36
CA GLY A 11 -27.41 -15.47 -10.23
C GLY A 11 -26.55 -14.93 -9.08
N LEU A 12 -27.22 -14.50 -8.00
CA LEU A 12 -26.52 -14.13 -6.77
C LEU A 12 -26.04 -15.38 -6.02
N MET A 13 -24.86 -15.24 -5.40
CA MET A 13 -24.40 -16.14 -4.35
C MET A 13 -24.88 -15.62 -2.99
N GLU A 14 -25.03 -16.51 -2.01
CA GLU A 14 -25.45 -16.18 -0.65
C GLU A 14 -24.49 -16.77 0.38
N GLY A 15 -24.58 -16.27 1.62
CA GLY A 15 -23.73 -16.74 2.71
C GLY A 15 -22.32 -16.18 2.70
N THR A 16 -21.39 -16.88 3.34
CA THR A 16 -19.99 -16.50 3.43
C THR A 16 -19.03 -17.65 3.13
N PRO A 17 -19.12 -18.28 1.95
CA PRO A 17 -18.16 -19.30 1.55
C PRO A 17 -16.75 -18.72 1.44
N GLU A 18 -15.74 -19.59 1.54
CA GLU A 18 -14.36 -19.20 1.27
C GLU A 18 -14.14 -18.97 -0.22
N GLY A 19 -13.41 -17.92 -0.56
CA GLY A 19 -13.11 -17.58 -1.95
C GLY A 19 -11.69 -17.93 -2.34
N THR A 20 -11.48 -18.09 -3.66
CA THR A 20 -10.17 -18.37 -4.23
C THR A 20 -9.76 -17.23 -5.14
N GLY A 21 -8.64 -16.57 -4.82
CA GLY A 21 -8.13 -15.41 -5.56
C GLY A 21 -8.98 -14.13 -5.37
N GLY A 22 -9.97 -14.15 -4.49
CA GLY A 22 -10.83 -13.02 -4.19
C GLY A 22 -12.01 -13.43 -3.32
N VAL A 23 -12.90 -12.48 -3.00
CA VAL A 23 -14.01 -12.68 -2.07
C VAL A 23 -15.29 -13.06 -2.82
N PRO A 24 -16.04 -14.11 -2.42
CA PRO A 24 -17.35 -14.38 -3.00
C PRO A 24 -18.30 -13.25 -2.61
N ILE A 25 -18.79 -12.51 -3.61
CA ILE A 25 -19.66 -11.37 -3.35
C ILE A 25 -21.09 -11.85 -3.11
N THR A 26 -21.58 -11.62 -1.89
CA THR A 26 -22.91 -12.00 -1.42
C THR A 26 -23.51 -10.84 -0.61
N ARG A 27 -24.82 -10.89 -0.34
CA ARG A 27 -25.46 -9.86 0.49
C ARG A 27 -24.89 -9.80 1.91
N LYS A 28 -24.73 -10.95 2.56
CA LYS A 28 -24.13 -11.05 3.91
C LYS A 28 -22.72 -10.46 3.95
N GLN A 29 -21.88 -10.83 2.97
CA GLN A 29 -20.50 -10.33 2.90
C GLN A 29 -20.46 -8.81 2.67
N ILE A 30 -21.27 -8.27 1.76
CA ILE A 30 -21.34 -6.81 1.52
C ILE A 30 -21.81 -6.07 2.77
N ARG A 31 -22.90 -6.52 3.41
CA ARG A 31 -23.39 -5.88 4.64
C ARG A 31 -22.32 -5.84 5.73
N ALA A 32 -21.59 -6.93 5.92
CA ALA A 32 -20.52 -7.00 6.91
C ALA A 32 -19.39 -6.01 6.58
N SER A 33 -18.93 -5.98 5.33
CA SER A 33 -17.84 -5.08 4.91
C SER A 33 -18.26 -3.61 4.90
N ARG A 34 -19.45 -3.28 4.40
CA ARG A 34 -19.98 -1.91 4.37
C ARG A 34 -20.16 -1.37 5.78
N LYS A 35 -20.76 -2.16 6.69
CA LYS A 35 -20.89 -1.80 8.10
C LYS A 35 -19.53 -1.56 8.78
N ALA A 36 -18.50 -2.36 8.45
CA ALA A 36 -17.16 -2.12 8.95
C ALA A 36 -16.56 -0.84 8.37
N CYS A 37 -16.76 -0.57 7.08
CA CYS A 37 -16.33 0.69 6.46
C CYS A 37 -17.00 1.90 7.11
N ASP A 38 -18.29 1.81 7.49
CA ASP A 38 -19.01 2.89 8.19
C ASP A 38 -18.37 3.22 9.55
N LEU A 39 -17.91 2.21 10.30
CA LEU A 39 -17.20 2.41 11.56
C LEU A 39 -15.80 3.01 11.34
N ILE A 40 -15.10 2.58 10.30
CA ILE A 40 -13.73 3.04 10.00
C ILE A 40 -13.76 4.46 9.44
N GLU A 41 -14.74 4.83 8.62
CA GLU A 41 -14.85 6.19 8.09
C GLU A 41 -15.15 7.22 9.19
N ASP A 42 -15.93 6.83 10.21
CA ASP A 42 -16.13 7.61 11.44
C ASP A 42 -14.80 7.78 12.21
N GLU A 43 -14.01 6.71 12.36
CA GLU A 43 -12.71 6.74 13.05
C GLU A 43 -11.71 7.68 12.36
N VAL A 44 -11.60 7.60 11.04
CA VAL A 44 -10.63 8.40 10.27
C VAL A 44 -11.16 9.79 9.88
N GLY A 45 -12.45 10.06 10.10
CA GLY A 45 -13.12 11.33 9.82
C GLY A 45 -13.28 11.64 8.33
N ARG A 46 -13.32 10.62 7.47
CA ARG A 46 -13.48 10.78 6.01
C ARG A 46 -14.19 9.56 5.40
N PRO A 47 -15.25 9.76 4.57
CA PRO A 47 -15.96 8.69 3.90
C PRO A 47 -15.06 7.73 3.12
N ILE A 48 -15.37 6.44 3.17
CA ILE A 48 -14.66 5.40 2.41
C ILE A 48 -15.59 4.84 1.34
N ASN A 49 -15.15 4.92 0.08
CA ASN A 49 -15.88 4.31 -1.03
C ASN A 49 -15.63 2.80 -1.07
N PHE A 50 -16.68 2.00 -0.92
CA PHE A 50 -16.66 0.56 -1.07
C PHE A 50 -16.95 0.18 -2.53
N HIS A 51 -16.11 -0.69 -3.11
CA HIS A 51 -16.09 -0.95 -4.55
C HIS A 51 -15.97 -2.44 -4.88
N SER A 52 -16.73 -2.92 -5.88
CA SER A 52 -16.61 -4.29 -6.39
C SER A 52 -16.88 -4.38 -7.91
N TYR A 53 -17.41 -5.50 -8.41
CA TYR A 53 -17.54 -5.80 -9.85
C TYR A 53 -18.94 -6.31 -10.19
N VAL A 54 -19.58 -5.66 -11.16
CA VAL A 54 -20.89 -6.04 -11.73
C VAL A 54 -20.74 -6.90 -13.00
N SER A 55 -19.53 -7.06 -13.53
CA SER A 55 -19.25 -7.89 -14.71
C SER A 55 -19.76 -9.34 -14.59
N GLY A 56 -20.08 -9.99 -15.70
CA GLY A 56 -20.57 -11.37 -15.74
C GLY A 56 -22.00 -11.51 -16.28
N VAL A 57 -22.52 -12.73 -16.20
CA VAL A 57 -23.89 -13.07 -16.65
C VAL A 57 -24.97 -12.57 -15.69
N ALA A 58 -24.67 -12.41 -14.40
CA ALA A 58 -25.61 -11.89 -13.40
C ALA A 58 -25.44 -10.38 -13.13
N GLY A 59 -25.14 -9.61 -14.18
CA GLY A 59 -24.86 -8.18 -14.05
C GLY A 59 -26.01 -7.39 -13.42
N PRO A 60 -27.25 -7.49 -13.93
CA PRO A 60 -28.40 -6.80 -13.37
C PRO A 60 -28.66 -7.16 -11.90
N GLU A 61 -28.58 -8.43 -11.53
CA GLU A 61 -28.79 -8.91 -10.17
C GLU A 61 -27.76 -8.34 -9.19
N VAL A 62 -26.47 -8.35 -9.58
CA VAL A 62 -25.39 -7.78 -8.77
C VAL A 62 -25.52 -6.27 -8.66
N ALA A 63 -25.98 -5.58 -9.71
CA ALA A 63 -26.24 -4.14 -9.67
C ALA A 63 -27.37 -3.79 -8.69
N VAL A 64 -28.46 -4.56 -8.67
CA VAL A 64 -29.56 -4.41 -7.70
C VAL A 64 -29.05 -4.64 -6.28
N LEU A 65 -28.29 -5.72 -6.05
CA LEU A 65 -27.66 -6.00 -4.76
C LEU A 65 -26.79 -4.80 -4.29
N PHE A 66 -26.00 -4.23 -5.19
CA PHE A 66 -25.10 -3.12 -4.87
C PHE A 66 -25.86 -1.83 -4.55
N ALA A 67 -26.92 -1.55 -5.31
CA ALA A 67 -27.81 -0.42 -5.08
C ALA A 67 -28.50 -0.50 -3.70
N GLU A 68 -29.00 -1.68 -3.34
CA GLU A 68 -29.68 -1.94 -2.08
C GLU A 68 -28.75 -1.86 -0.86
N GLU A 69 -27.50 -2.29 -1.02
CA GLU A 69 -26.54 -2.45 0.10
C GLU A 69 -25.50 -1.32 0.18
N GLY A 70 -25.70 -0.22 -0.53
CA GLY A 70 -24.90 1.00 -0.40
C GLY A 70 -23.46 0.88 -0.92
N VAL A 71 -23.24 0.10 -1.98
CA VAL A 71 -21.92 0.03 -2.66
C VAL A 71 -21.71 1.32 -3.47
N ASN A 72 -20.57 1.98 -3.31
CA ASN A 72 -20.34 3.33 -3.84
C ASN A 72 -19.77 3.33 -5.27
N GLY A 73 -19.11 2.24 -5.67
CA GLY A 73 -18.54 2.09 -7.00
C GLY A 73 -18.50 0.65 -7.50
N ALA A 74 -18.53 0.47 -8.82
CA ALA A 74 -18.44 -0.84 -9.43
C ALA A 74 -17.72 -0.84 -10.78
N HIS A 75 -17.02 -1.93 -11.07
CA HIS A 75 -16.60 -2.21 -12.45
C HIS A 75 -17.77 -2.72 -13.27
N GLN A 76 -18.04 -2.08 -14.41
CA GLN A 76 -19.05 -2.53 -15.36
C GLN A 76 -18.65 -2.12 -16.78
N ASP A 77 -18.37 -3.12 -17.61
CA ASP A 77 -18.06 -2.95 -19.03
C ASP A 77 -18.56 -4.18 -19.81
N PRO A 78 -19.51 -4.04 -20.74
CA PRO A 78 -19.99 -5.17 -21.54
C PRO A 78 -18.91 -5.77 -22.43
N GLN A 79 -17.86 -5.01 -22.78
CA GLN A 79 -16.75 -5.50 -23.60
C GLN A 79 -15.89 -6.49 -22.81
N TYR A 80 -15.75 -6.30 -21.49
CA TYR A 80 -15.01 -7.23 -20.64
C TYR A 80 -15.59 -8.65 -20.70
N ASN A 81 -16.92 -8.73 -20.59
CA ASN A 81 -17.68 -9.97 -20.63
C ASN A 81 -17.42 -10.73 -21.95
N VAL A 82 -17.43 -10.02 -23.08
CA VAL A 82 -17.27 -10.60 -24.42
C VAL A 82 -15.81 -11.00 -24.66
N LEU A 83 -14.89 -10.05 -24.54
CA LEU A 83 -13.50 -10.23 -24.96
C LEU A 83 -12.75 -11.20 -24.04
N TYR A 84 -12.90 -11.06 -22.72
CA TYR A 84 -12.07 -11.78 -21.75
C TYR A 84 -12.79 -12.91 -21.00
N ARG A 85 -14.13 -12.97 -21.07
CA ARG A 85 -14.92 -14.04 -20.43
C ARG A 85 -15.74 -14.87 -21.40
N ASN A 86 -15.72 -14.58 -22.71
CA ASN A 86 -16.47 -15.33 -23.72
C ASN A 86 -17.98 -15.45 -23.38
N ILE A 87 -18.54 -14.43 -22.75
CA ILE A 87 -20.00 -14.29 -22.57
C ILE A 87 -20.59 -13.82 -23.90
N ASN A 88 -21.77 -14.32 -24.25
CA ASN A 88 -22.44 -13.96 -25.49
C ASN A 88 -22.60 -12.44 -25.60
N MET A 89 -22.27 -11.88 -26.78
CA MET A 89 -22.22 -10.43 -26.97
C MET A 89 -23.59 -9.75 -26.94
N TYR A 90 -24.66 -10.44 -27.35
CA TYR A 90 -26.00 -9.88 -27.26
C TYR A 90 -26.48 -9.88 -25.81
N ARG A 91 -26.31 -10.99 -25.09
CA ARG A 91 -26.57 -11.09 -23.64
C ARG A 91 -25.83 -10.00 -22.87
N SER A 92 -24.52 -9.86 -23.09
CA SER A 92 -23.68 -8.91 -22.37
C SER A 92 -24.16 -7.46 -22.50
N PHE A 93 -24.47 -7.00 -23.72
CA PHE A 93 -24.89 -5.62 -23.94
C PHE A 93 -26.33 -5.35 -23.49
N VAL A 94 -27.24 -6.33 -23.59
CA VAL A 94 -28.60 -6.21 -23.05
C VAL A 94 -28.57 -6.07 -21.53
N ASP A 95 -27.85 -6.95 -20.84
CA ASP A 95 -27.69 -6.92 -19.38
C ASP A 95 -26.99 -5.65 -18.90
N ALA A 96 -25.98 -5.18 -19.65
CA ALA A 96 -25.25 -3.98 -19.29
C ALA A 96 -26.12 -2.73 -19.32
N ALA A 97 -27.12 -2.66 -20.20
CA ALA A 97 -28.02 -1.52 -20.25
C ALA A 97 -28.86 -1.44 -18.95
N GLU A 98 -29.38 -2.57 -18.49
CA GLU A 98 -30.13 -2.67 -17.24
C GLU A 98 -29.22 -2.40 -16.02
N ALA A 99 -28.07 -3.07 -15.94
CA ALA A 99 -27.14 -2.91 -14.82
C ALA A 99 -26.66 -1.45 -14.67
N LYS A 100 -26.33 -0.78 -15.78
CA LYS A 100 -25.94 0.64 -15.76
C LYS A 100 -27.11 1.56 -15.40
N ARG A 101 -28.34 1.23 -15.80
CA ARG A 101 -29.53 1.99 -15.39
C ARG A 101 -29.77 1.92 -13.88
N VAL A 102 -29.63 0.73 -13.28
CA VAL A 102 -29.69 0.55 -11.82
C VAL A 102 -28.55 1.29 -11.13
N MET A 103 -27.32 1.18 -11.64
CA MET A 103 -26.18 1.95 -11.13
C MET A 103 -26.40 3.47 -11.20
N ALA A 104 -27.05 3.97 -12.26
CA ALA A 104 -27.40 5.38 -12.40
C ALA A 104 -28.38 5.81 -11.30
N GLY A 105 -29.44 5.03 -11.08
CA GLY A 105 -30.46 5.29 -10.06
C GLY A 105 -29.87 5.32 -8.64
N ALA A 106 -28.88 4.48 -8.38
CA ALA A 106 -28.19 4.40 -7.09
C ALA A 106 -26.95 5.32 -6.96
N GLY A 107 -26.59 6.09 -8.01
CA GLY A 107 -25.43 6.97 -7.98
C GLY A 107 -24.08 6.24 -7.86
N ILE A 108 -23.99 5.01 -8.36
CA ILE A 108 -22.79 4.16 -8.26
C ILE A 108 -21.76 4.62 -9.30
N PHE A 109 -20.53 4.92 -8.84
CA PHE A 109 -19.43 5.27 -9.72
C PHE A 109 -18.96 4.06 -10.55
N GLN A 110 -18.96 4.19 -11.87
CA GLN A 110 -18.51 3.15 -12.77
C GLN A 110 -17.00 3.24 -13.05
N ILE A 111 -16.34 2.08 -13.06
CA ILE A 111 -15.02 1.90 -13.67
C ILE A 111 -15.15 0.93 -14.86
N ASP A 112 -14.51 1.25 -15.98
CA ASP A 112 -14.51 0.39 -17.18
C ASP A 112 -13.45 -0.74 -17.18
N GLY A 113 -13.45 -1.56 -18.23
CA GLY A 113 -12.65 -2.77 -18.35
C GLY A 113 -11.35 -2.62 -19.15
N ALA A 114 -10.99 -1.43 -19.62
CA ALA A 114 -9.94 -1.26 -20.64
C ALA A 114 -8.55 -1.77 -20.20
N HIS A 115 -8.24 -1.74 -18.90
CA HIS A 115 -7.00 -2.27 -18.33
C HIS A 115 -6.74 -3.75 -18.68
N ASN A 116 -7.77 -4.53 -19.04
CA ASN A 116 -7.60 -5.91 -19.50
C ASN A 116 -6.88 -5.98 -20.85
N ALA A 117 -7.04 -4.98 -21.73
CA ALA A 117 -6.31 -4.91 -23.00
C ALA A 117 -4.81 -4.72 -22.78
N ASN A 118 -4.40 -3.95 -21.76
CA ASN A 118 -2.99 -3.89 -21.35
C ASN A 118 -2.46 -5.30 -21.00
N ALA A 119 -3.21 -6.06 -20.20
CA ALA A 119 -2.80 -7.39 -19.76
C ALA A 119 -2.71 -8.42 -20.90
N THR A 120 -3.53 -8.28 -21.96
CA THR A 120 -3.55 -9.22 -23.09
C THR A 120 -2.69 -8.81 -24.28
N ALA A 121 -2.30 -7.54 -24.39
CA ALA A 121 -1.44 -7.07 -25.48
C ALA A 121 -0.13 -7.87 -25.55
N ARG A 122 0.57 -7.89 -26.70
CA ARG A 122 1.97 -8.38 -26.73
C ARG A 122 2.93 -7.35 -26.15
N ALA A 123 2.73 -6.09 -26.52
CA ALA A 123 3.50 -4.95 -26.02
C ALA A 123 2.60 -3.76 -25.67
N GLY A 124 2.85 -3.14 -24.51
CA GLY A 124 2.01 -2.05 -23.99
C GLY A 124 1.93 -0.83 -24.91
N TRP A 125 2.99 -0.50 -25.64
CA TRP A 125 3.02 0.64 -26.57
C TRP A 125 2.25 0.41 -27.89
N LEU A 126 1.80 -0.82 -28.18
CA LEU A 126 1.06 -1.13 -29.43
C LEU A 126 -0.47 -1.01 -29.26
N VAL A 127 -0.98 -1.27 -28.04
CA VAL A 127 -2.43 -1.38 -27.76
C VAL A 127 -3.15 -0.03 -27.57
N LEU A 128 -2.42 1.08 -27.66
CA LEU A 128 -2.94 2.43 -27.34
C LEU A 128 -4.22 2.82 -28.12
N PRO A 129 -4.32 2.57 -29.45
CA PRO A 129 -5.55 2.88 -30.19
C PRO A 129 -6.75 2.03 -29.72
N GLU A 130 -6.54 0.74 -29.46
CA GLU A 130 -7.61 -0.15 -28.96
C GLU A 130 -8.10 0.31 -27.59
N LEU A 131 -7.20 0.73 -26.69
CA LEU A 131 -7.59 1.29 -25.39
C LEU A 131 -8.53 2.48 -25.54
N MET A 132 -8.22 3.43 -26.44
CA MET A 132 -9.09 4.57 -26.70
C MET A 132 -10.47 4.16 -27.23
N VAL A 133 -10.51 3.15 -28.10
CA VAL A 133 -11.77 2.63 -28.66
C VAL A 133 -12.61 1.97 -27.57
N GLN A 134 -12.03 1.09 -26.76
CA GLN A 134 -12.76 0.44 -25.67
C GLN A 134 -13.30 1.45 -24.65
N HIS A 135 -12.49 2.44 -24.25
CA HIS A 135 -12.96 3.55 -23.42
C HIS A 135 -14.12 4.30 -24.08
N GLY A 136 -13.98 4.66 -25.35
CA GLY A 136 -14.98 5.41 -26.11
C GLY A 136 -16.33 4.70 -26.20
N ILE A 137 -16.32 3.41 -26.55
CA ILE A 137 -17.54 2.60 -26.67
C ILE A 137 -18.25 2.51 -25.32
N ASN A 138 -17.55 2.16 -24.24
CA ASN A 138 -18.18 2.02 -22.94
C ASN A 138 -18.67 3.38 -22.39
N CYS A 139 -17.93 4.47 -22.59
CA CYS A 139 -18.39 5.82 -22.20
C CYS A 139 -19.69 6.20 -22.92
N ALA A 140 -19.72 6.08 -24.26
CA ALA A 140 -20.90 6.41 -25.04
C ALA A 140 -22.10 5.52 -24.67
N PHE A 141 -21.88 4.22 -24.50
CA PHE A 141 -22.92 3.28 -24.09
C PHE A 141 -23.44 3.58 -22.68
N SER A 142 -22.57 3.94 -21.74
CA SER A 142 -22.97 4.26 -20.36
C SER A 142 -23.84 5.51 -20.29
N VAL A 143 -23.48 6.55 -21.05
CA VAL A 143 -24.31 7.75 -21.19
C VAL A 143 -25.66 7.41 -21.81
N ALA A 144 -25.68 6.57 -22.86
CA ALA A 144 -26.92 6.13 -23.49
C ALA A 144 -27.81 5.29 -22.54
N ALA A 145 -27.21 4.54 -21.62
CA ALA A 145 -27.91 3.80 -20.56
C ALA A 145 -28.41 4.69 -19.40
N GLY A 146 -28.07 5.99 -19.41
CA GLY A 146 -28.51 6.97 -18.43
C GLY A 146 -27.53 7.24 -17.29
N LEU A 147 -26.30 6.71 -17.35
CA LEU A 147 -25.26 7.04 -16.38
C LEU A 147 -24.71 8.45 -16.68
N PRO A 148 -24.69 9.38 -15.70
CA PRO A 148 -24.17 10.72 -15.94
C PRO A 148 -22.63 10.68 -16.05
N LYS A 149 -22.05 11.62 -16.81
CA LYS A 149 -20.61 11.58 -17.17
C LYS A 149 -19.68 11.61 -15.97
N GLU A 150 -20.07 12.32 -14.90
CA GLU A 150 -19.33 12.41 -13.64
C GLU A 150 -19.25 11.08 -12.87
N LEU A 151 -20.12 10.11 -13.17
CA LEU A 151 -20.08 8.76 -12.62
C LEU A 151 -19.39 7.75 -13.56
N ILE A 152 -18.76 8.19 -14.64
CA ILE A 152 -18.06 7.32 -15.60
C ILE A 152 -16.55 7.53 -15.46
N GLY A 153 -15.86 6.51 -14.93
CA GLY A 153 -14.41 6.46 -14.77
C GLY A 153 -13.72 5.57 -15.79
N LEU A 154 -12.74 6.13 -16.50
CA LEU A 154 -11.86 5.41 -17.41
C LEU A 154 -10.73 4.75 -16.63
N SER A 155 -10.60 3.42 -16.70
CA SER A 155 -9.52 2.67 -16.05
C SER A 155 -8.25 2.69 -16.88
N THR A 156 -7.46 3.75 -16.75
CA THR A 156 -6.23 3.95 -17.54
C THR A 156 -4.98 3.49 -16.78
N VAL A 157 -4.23 2.56 -17.38
CA VAL A 157 -2.93 2.09 -16.88
C VAL A 157 -1.84 2.58 -17.83
N PRO A 158 -0.78 3.26 -17.35
CA PRO A 158 0.44 3.50 -18.12
C PRO A 158 1.06 2.16 -18.59
N PRO A 159 1.02 1.83 -19.90
CA PRO A 159 1.19 0.45 -20.34
C PRO A 159 2.59 -0.14 -20.19
N ASN A 160 3.62 0.69 -20.06
CA ASN A 160 5.02 0.27 -20.15
C ASN A 160 5.73 0.28 -18.78
N ALA A 161 6.91 -0.33 -18.68
CA ALA A 161 7.79 -0.23 -17.52
C ALA A 161 9.27 -0.19 -17.97
N PRO A 162 10.19 0.36 -17.16
CA PRO A 162 11.62 0.17 -17.38
C PRO A 162 11.97 -1.32 -17.59
N PRO A 163 12.96 -1.65 -18.43
CA PRO A 163 13.94 -0.76 -19.08
C PRO A 163 13.41 -0.03 -20.32
N ALA A 164 12.14 -0.19 -20.71
CA ALA A 164 11.57 0.63 -21.77
C ALA A 164 11.53 2.12 -21.34
N PRO A 165 11.64 3.09 -22.27
CA PRO A 165 11.53 4.50 -21.97
C PRO A 165 10.08 4.86 -21.64
N LYS A 166 9.65 4.51 -20.42
CA LYS A 166 8.26 4.53 -19.95
C LYS A 166 7.56 5.86 -20.21
N LEU A 167 8.13 6.98 -19.75
CA LEU A 167 7.53 8.31 -19.94
C LEU A 167 7.39 8.68 -21.42
N TRP A 168 8.32 8.26 -22.27
CA TRP A 168 8.28 8.58 -23.71
C TRP A 168 7.06 7.96 -24.39
N PHE A 169 6.67 6.75 -24.01
CA PHE A 169 5.50 6.08 -24.58
C PHE A 169 4.20 6.39 -23.83
N ASP A 170 4.24 6.46 -22.50
CA ASP A 170 3.03 6.53 -21.69
C ASP A 170 2.47 7.95 -21.56
N LEU A 171 3.33 8.98 -21.54
CA LEU A 171 2.89 10.36 -21.37
C LEU A 171 2.08 10.88 -22.58
N PRO A 172 2.47 10.63 -23.85
CA PRO A 172 1.63 10.99 -24.99
C PRO A 172 0.25 10.33 -24.97
N TYR A 173 0.16 9.06 -24.56
CA TYR A 173 -1.11 8.37 -24.38
C TYR A 173 -1.95 9.01 -23.27
N ALA A 174 -1.34 9.27 -22.11
CA ALA A 174 -2.04 9.89 -20.98
C ALA A 174 -2.61 11.28 -21.32
N VAL A 175 -1.86 12.08 -22.09
CA VAL A 175 -2.29 13.38 -22.63
C VAL A 175 -3.40 13.19 -23.66
N ALA A 176 -3.23 12.27 -24.62
CA ALA A 176 -4.23 12.03 -25.68
C ALA A 176 -5.58 11.60 -25.11
N LEU A 177 -5.55 10.68 -24.14
CA LEU A 177 -6.75 10.16 -23.49
C LEU A 177 -7.51 11.27 -22.75
N ARG A 178 -6.81 12.09 -21.97
CA ARG A 178 -7.42 13.18 -21.20
C ARG A 178 -7.94 14.31 -22.07
N ASP A 179 -7.33 14.55 -23.22
CA ASP A 179 -7.83 15.52 -24.18
C ASP A 179 -9.16 15.06 -24.82
N VAL A 180 -9.24 13.78 -25.22
CA VAL A 180 -10.46 13.24 -25.84
C VAL A 180 -11.61 13.05 -24.84
N PHE A 181 -11.29 12.67 -23.60
CA PHE A 181 -12.27 12.31 -22.58
C PHE A 181 -12.34 13.32 -21.44
N ALA A 182 -12.15 14.62 -21.73
CA ALA A 182 -12.09 15.69 -20.73
C ALA A 182 -13.36 15.81 -19.85
N ASP A 183 -14.52 15.38 -20.35
CA ASP A 183 -15.79 15.42 -19.61
C ASP A 183 -15.97 14.24 -18.62
N TYR A 184 -15.07 13.26 -18.63
CA TYR A 184 -15.17 12.02 -17.85
C TYR A 184 -14.11 11.96 -16.75
N LYS A 185 -14.24 10.96 -15.87
CA LYS A 185 -13.32 10.78 -14.74
C LYS A 185 -12.16 9.86 -15.10
N MET A 186 -10.97 10.21 -14.63
CA MET A 186 -9.75 9.45 -14.85
C MET A 186 -9.45 8.60 -13.63
N ARG A 187 -9.68 7.29 -13.73
CA ARG A 187 -9.17 6.32 -12.77
C ARG A 187 -7.80 5.85 -13.25
N ALA A 188 -6.75 6.49 -12.75
CA ALA A 188 -5.38 6.05 -12.98
C ALA A 188 -5.09 4.78 -12.16
N GLN A 189 -4.46 3.80 -12.80
CA GLN A 189 -4.03 2.57 -12.16
C GLN A 189 -2.55 2.31 -12.45
N GLN A 190 -1.88 1.67 -11.50
CA GLN A 190 -0.46 1.32 -11.60
C GLN A 190 -0.23 0.08 -12.46
N ASN A 191 0.99 -0.07 -12.97
CA ASN A 191 1.36 -1.18 -13.82
C ASN A 191 1.35 -2.53 -13.06
N THR A 192 0.76 -3.55 -13.68
CA THR A 192 0.74 -4.95 -13.21
C THR A 192 1.28 -5.94 -14.25
N ARG A 193 1.52 -5.47 -15.48
CA ARG A 193 1.91 -6.34 -16.59
C ARG A 193 3.41 -6.64 -16.59
N TYR A 194 4.19 -5.59 -16.37
CA TYR A 194 5.65 -5.61 -16.38
C TYR A 194 6.13 -5.40 -14.94
N ILE A 195 5.69 -6.30 -14.07
CA ILE A 195 6.09 -6.41 -12.67
C ILE A 195 6.60 -7.83 -12.44
N GLU A 196 7.64 -7.97 -11.64
CA GLU A 196 8.24 -9.24 -11.27
C GLU A 196 8.21 -9.38 -9.74
N ALA A 197 9.00 -10.30 -9.19
CA ALA A 197 9.06 -10.56 -7.76
C ALA A 197 9.80 -9.48 -6.93
N ASP A 198 10.54 -8.54 -7.55
CA ASP A 198 11.22 -7.48 -6.80
C ASP A 198 10.26 -6.35 -6.40
N VAL A 199 9.91 -6.30 -5.12
CA VAL A 199 9.02 -5.26 -4.56
C VAL A 199 9.59 -3.86 -4.73
N GLU A 200 10.92 -3.71 -4.74
CA GLU A 200 11.56 -2.41 -4.88
C GLU A 200 11.47 -1.91 -6.33
N GLU A 201 11.51 -2.83 -7.32
CA GLU A 201 11.27 -2.52 -8.72
C GLU A 201 9.84 -2.06 -8.96
N ALA A 202 8.87 -2.78 -8.38
CA ALA A 202 7.47 -2.40 -8.43
C ALA A 202 7.25 -0.98 -7.89
N ILE A 203 7.74 -0.68 -6.69
CA ILE A 203 7.63 0.66 -6.06
C ILE A 203 8.23 1.76 -6.95
N ARG A 204 9.41 1.52 -7.54
CA ARG A 204 10.05 2.49 -8.45
C ARG A 204 9.19 2.75 -9.68
N THR A 205 8.66 1.70 -10.31
CA THR A 205 7.78 1.82 -11.48
C THR A 205 6.48 2.55 -11.14
N HIS A 206 5.85 2.20 -10.02
CA HIS A 206 4.62 2.80 -9.51
C HIS A 206 4.77 4.27 -9.14
N THR A 207 5.97 4.69 -8.72
CA THR A 207 6.29 6.10 -8.51
C THR A 207 6.24 6.87 -9.83
N ILE A 208 6.73 6.29 -10.93
CA ILE A 208 6.65 6.89 -12.27
C ILE A 208 5.21 6.88 -12.81
N ASP A 209 4.42 5.84 -12.55
CA ASP A 209 2.98 5.84 -12.86
C ASP A 209 2.27 7.03 -12.20
N THR A 210 2.57 7.26 -10.92
CA THR A 210 1.99 8.36 -10.14
C THR A 210 2.47 9.72 -10.66
N LEU A 211 3.73 9.83 -11.10
CA LEU A 211 4.23 11.04 -11.77
C LEU A 211 3.45 11.36 -13.05
N ILE A 212 3.10 10.36 -13.87
CA ILE A 212 2.26 10.57 -15.07
C ILE A 212 0.90 11.17 -14.69
N SER A 213 0.27 10.65 -13.63
CA SER A 213 -0.97 11.23 -13.09
C SER A 213 -0.79 12.67 -12.64
N MET A 214 0.30 12.99 -11.94
CA MET A 214 0.58 14.34 -11.44
C MET A 214 0.94 15.33 -12.55
N LEU A 215 1.53 14.89 -13.65
CA LEU A 215 1.78 15.72 -14.84
C LEU A 215 0.51 15.94 -15.67
N THR A 216 -0.48 15.04 -15.56
CA THR A 216 -1.72 15.07 -16.34
C THR A 216 -2.95 15.26 -15.44
N SER A 217 -3.66 14.21 -15.04
CA SER A 217 -4.71 14.25 -14.00
C SER A 217 -5.08 12.85 -13.52
N ALA A 218 -5.59 12.72 -12.31
CA ALA A 218 -6.29 11.51 -11.86
C ALA A 218 -7.38 11.92 -10.86
N ASP A 219 -8.64 11.56 -11.14
CA ASP A 219 -9.74 11.74 -10.18
C ASP A 219 -9.70 10.62 -9.12
N ILE A 220 -9.29 9.42 -9.53
CA ILE A 220 -9.01 8.29 -8.65
C ILE A 220 -7.62 7.76 -9.01
N GLN A 221 -6.72 7.70 -8.04
CA GLN A 221 -5.45 6.99 -8.17
C GLN A 221 -5.56 5.67 -7.42
N SER A 222 -5.70 4.59 -8.17
CA SER A 222 -5.58 3.25 -7.61
C SER A 222 -4.12 2.87 -7.42
N THR A 223 -3.92 1.93 -6.51
CA THR A 223 -2.61 1.36 -6.20
C THR A 223 -2.59 -0.13 -6.49
N ILE A 224 -1.40 -0.64 -6.76
CA ILE A 224 -1.07 -2.05 -6.85
C ILE A 224 -0.10 -2.35 -5.71
N THR A 225 -0.30 -3.50 -5.04
CA THR A 225 0.65 -3.89 -4.01
C THR A 225 1.96 -4.32 -4.67
N PRO A 226 3.11 -3.88 -4.15
CA PRO A 226 4.39 -4.14 -4.81
C PRO A 226 4.79 -5.63 -4.81
N ASP A 227 4.05 -6.48 -4.10
CA ASP A 227 4.22 -7.93 -4.07
C ASP A 227 3.26 -8.70 -5.02
N GLU A 228 2.47 -8.02 -5.84
CA GLU A 228 1.50 -8.66 -6.76
C GLU A 228 2.16 -9.65 -7.72
N GLY A 229 3.36 -9.34 -8.23
CA GLY A 229 4.15 -10.24 -9.08
C GLY A 229 4.81 -11.41 -8.33
N ARG A 230 4.62 -11.50 -7.01
CA ARG A 230 5.35 -12.40 -6.12
C ARG A 230 4.45 -13.34 -5.33
N ASN A 231 3.39 -12.82 -4.72
CA ASN A 231 2.48 -13.54 -3.83
C ASN A 231 1.09 -12.88 -3.82
N VAL A 232 0.09 -13.55 -3.27
CA VAL A 232 -1.19 -12.90 -2.94
C VAL A 232 -0.91 -11.70 -2.04
N PRO A 233 -1.50 -10.51 -2.28
CA PRO A 233 -1.17 -9.30 -1.56
C PRO A 233 -1.24 -9.42 -0.03
N TRP A 234 -0.14 -9.12 0.65
CA TRP A 234 -0.08 -9.14 2.10
C TRP A 234 -0.39 -7.79 2.74
N HIS A 235 -0.90 -7.79 3.98
CA HIS A 235 -1.40 -6.60 4.70
C HIS A 235 -0.46 -5.39 4.60
N TYR A 236 0.82 -5.58 4.91
CA TYR A 236 1.78 -4.49 4.94
C TYR A 236 2.17 -3.98 3.54
N ASN A 237 1.98 -4.78 2.49
CA ASN A 237 2.21 -4.34 1.11
C ASN A 237 1.05 -3.52 0.55
N ASN A 238 -0.19 -3.74 1.01
CA ASN A 238 -1.29 -2.79 0.79
C ASN A 238 -0.96 -1.42 1.40
N VAL A 239 -0.44 -1.40 2.63
CA VAL A 239 -0.02 -0.17 3.30
C VAL A 239 1.14 0.50 2.56
N ARG A 240 2.16 -0.25 2.13
CA ARG A 240 3.27 0.27 1.33
C ARG A 240 2.79 0.93 0.04
N ALA A 241 1.88 0.30 -0.69
CA ALA A 241 1.33 0.85 -1.92
C ALA A 241 0.66 2.22 -1.69
N ILE A 242 -0.13 2.36 -0.62
CA ILE A 242 -0.75 3.62 -0.21
C ILE A 242 0.31 4.65 0.19
N GLN A 243 1.32 4.24 0.96
CA GLN A 243 2.42 5.12 1.39
C GLN A 243 3.22 5.65 0.19
N THR A 244 3.54 4.80 -0.78
CA THR A 244 4.26 5.18 -2.01
C THR A 244 3.53 6.28 -2.76
N VAL A 245 2.22 6.12 -3.02
CA VAL A 245 1.44 7.17 -3.68
C VAL A 245 1.34 8.43 -2.83
N LYS A 246 1.04 8.31 -1.54
CA LYS A 246 0.90 9.47 -0.64
C LYS A 246 2.19 10.28 -0.54
N GLN A 247 3.34 9.61 -0.42
CA GLN A 247 4.66 10.26 -0.37
C GLN A 247 5.01 10.90 -1.71
N THR A 248 4.74 10.22 -2.82
CA THR A 248 4.98 10.75 -4.17
C THR A 248 4.14 11.99 -4.42
N TRP A 249 2.86 11.98 -4.04
CA TRP A 249 2.00 13.16 -4.13
C TRP A 249 2.49 14.32 -3.29
N ALA A 250 2.87 14.08 -2.02
CA ALA A 250 3.42 15.13 -1.18
C ALA A 250 4.71 15.74 -1.74
N ALA A 251 5.56 14.91 -2.37
CA ALA A 251 6.79 15.37 -3.01
C ALA A 251 6.55 16.16 -4.31
N LEU A 252 5.45 15.89 -5.01
CA LEU A 252 5.08 16.51 -6.29
C LEU A 252 3.97 17.57 -6.15
N ASP A 253 3.65 17.99 -4.92
CA ASP A 253 2.66 19.02 -4.67
C ASP A 253 3.05 20.32 -5.40
N GLY A 254 2.10 20.93 -6.13
CA GLY A 254 2.36 22.10 -6.96
C GLY A 254 3.21 21.88 -8.22
N ILE A 255 3.54 20.65 -8.63
CA ILE A 255 4.48 20.39 -9.75
C ILE A 255 4.10 21.09 -11.06
N LYS A 256 2.81 21.25 -11.36
CA LYS A 256 2.33 21.90 -12.59
C LYS A 256 2.57 23.41 -12.62
N GLU A 257 2.88 24.03 -11.49
CA GLU A 257 3.31 25.43 -11.41
C GLU A 257 4.79 25.60 -11.78
N LEU A 258 5.59 24.53 -11.61
CA LEU A 258 7.03 24.52 -11.87
C LEU A 258 7.39 23.96 -13.25
N VAL A 259 6.57 23.05 -13.77
CA VAL A 259 6.84 22.31 -15.02
C VAL A 259 5.61 22.32 -15.92
N SER A 260 5.82 22.62 -17.21
CA SER A 260 4.81 22.54 -18.26
C SER A 260 5.13 21.46 -19.28
N LEU A 261 4.11 20.77 -19.80
CA LEU A 261 4.25 19.81 -20.90
C LEU A 261 4.48 20.53 -22.24
N ASN A 262 5.50 20.12 -23.00
CA ASN A 262 5.80 20.67 -24.32
C ASN A 262 4.93 20.00 -25.41
N LEU A 263 3.73 20.54 -25.64
CA LEU A 263 2.80 20.05 -26.66
C LEU A 263 3.17 20.45 -28.10
N SER A 264 4.11 21.39 -28.29
CA SER A 264 4.60 21.78 -29.62
C SER A 264 5.67 20.86 -30.20
N GLY A 265 6.12 19.86 -29.43
CA GLY A 265 7.15 18.90 -29.84
C GLY A 265 6.61 17.47 -30.00
N PRO A 266 7.49 16.46 -29.89
CA PRO A 266 7.14 15.05 -30.11
C PRO A 266 5.94 14.57 -29.29
N LEU A 267 5.76 15.09 -28.07
CA LEU A 267 4.62 14.77 -27.21
C LEU A 267 3.28 15.07 -27.89
N GLY A 268 3.13 16.24 -28.51
CA GLY A 268 1.89 16.62 -29.19
C GLY A 268 1.65 15.84 -30.47
N GLU A 269 2.71 15.60 -31.26
CA GLU A 269 2.66 14.80 -32.48
C GLU A 269 2.24 13.35 -32.18
N MET A 270 2.84 12.73 -31.17
CA MET A 270 2.50 11.37 -30.74
C MET A 270 1.08 11.29 -30.17
N ALA A 271 0.67 12.27 -29.37
CA ALA A 271 -0.70 12.33 -28.85
C ALA A 271 -1.73 12.50 -29.99
N ARG A 272 -1.39 13.22 -31.06
CA ARG A 272 -2.24 13.35 -32.25
C ARG A 272 -2.33 12.05 -33.04
N ASP A 273 -1.20 11.38 -33.31
CA ASP A 273 -1.17 10.08 -34.01
C ASP A 273 -2.04 9.02 -33.29
N ILE A 274 -1.96 8.95 -31.96
CA ILE A 274 -2.78 8.04 -31.16
C ILE A 274 -4.29 8.30 -31.37
N LYS A 275 -4.71 9.57 -31.40
CA LYS A 275 -6.12 9.96 -31.64
C LYS A 275 -6.56 9.61 -33.05
N GLU A 276 -5.74 9.89 -34.07
CA GLU A 276 -6.06 9.59 -35.47
C GLU A 276 -6.23 8.08 -35.69
N ARG A 277 -5.36 7.27 -35.09
CA ARG A 277 -5.49 5.80 -35.11
C ARG A 277 -6.78 5.33 -34.45
N ALA A 278 -7.14 5.88 -33.29
CA ALA A 278 -8.38 5.52 -32.60
C ALA A 278 -9.63 5.89 -33.43
N VAL A 279 -9.63 7.05 -34.08
CA VAL A 279 -10.70 7.47 -35.00
C VAL A 279 -10.77 6.54 -36.21
N GLY A 280 -9.62 6.19 -36.80
CA GLY A 280 -9.56 5.22 -37.90
C GLY A 280 -10.09 3.84 -37.51
N PHE A 281 -9.80 3.40 -36.29
CA PHE A 281 -10.32 2.13 -35.75
C PHE A 281 -11.84 2.17 -35.64
N LEU A 282 -12.41 3.23 -35.06
CA LEU A 282 -13.88 3.39 -35.01
C LEU A 282 -14.52 3.44 -36.40
N ALA A 283 -13.89 4.13 -37.36
CA ALA A 283 -14.37 4.17 -38.74
C ALA A 283 -14.41 2.77 -39.36
N GLU A 284 -13.36 1.97 -39.16
CA GLU A 284 -13.32 0.61 -39.68
C GLU A 284 -14.33 -0.32 -38.99
N ILE A 285 -14.61 -0.13 -37.70
CA ILE A 285 -15.70 -0.85 -37.02
C ILE A 285 -17.04 -0.56 -37.70
N ILE A 286 -17.30 0.69 -38.08
CA ILE A 286 -18.53 1.07 -38.78
C ILE A 286 -18.57 0.42 -40.17
N ASP A 287 -17.48 0.51 -40.94
CA ASP A 287 -17.38 -0.07 -42.28
C ASP A 287 -17.53 -1.61 -42.27
N ALA A 288 -17.07 -2.27 -41.21
CA ALA A 288 -17.21 -3.72 -41.01
C ALA A 288 -18.65 -4.16 -40.66
N GLY A 289 -19.58 -3.22 -40.45
CA GLY A 289 -20.98 -3.52 -40.08
C GLY A 289 -21.29 -3.35 -38.59
N GLY A 290 -20.43 -2.65 -37.84
CA GLY A 290 -20.62 -2.32 -36.43
C GLY A 290 -19.86 -3.23 -35.47
N TYR A 291 -20.04 -2.97 -34.16
CA TYR A 291 -19.25 -3.59 -33.09
C TYR A 291 -19.24 -5.12 -33.12
N PHE A 292 -20.41 -5.75 -33.28
CA PHE A 292 -20.51 -7.22 -33.26
C PHE A 292 -19.78 -7.87 -34.44
N ALA A 293 -19.91 -7.30 -35.65
CA ALA A 293 -19.19 -7.77 -36.82
C ALA A 293 -17.66 -7.60 -36.65
N ALA A 294 -17.22 -6.47 -36.08
CA ALA A 294 -15.81 -6.24 -35.78
C ALA A 294 -15.25 -7.24 -34.75
N VAL A 295 -16.02 -7.59 -33.71
CA VAL A 295 -15.65 -8.63 -32.74
C VAL A 295 -15.59 -10.01 -33.40
N GLU A 296 -16.55 -10.35 -34.28
CA GLU A 296 -16.53 -11.62 -35.03
C GLU A 296 -15.33 -11.72 -35.98
N ALA A 297 -14.93 -10.58 -36.57
CA ALA A 297 -13.76 -10.47 -37.42
C ALA A 297 -12.42 -10.41 -36.65
N GLY A 298 -12.43 -10.46 -35.32
CA GLY A 298 -11.22 -10.48 -34.51
C GLY A 298 -10.47 -9.15 -34.47
N PHE A 299 -11.17 -8.01 -34.50
CA PHE A 299 -10.52 -6.69 -34.49
C PHE A 299 -9.83 -6.36 -33.16
N PHE A 300 -10.34 -6.89 -32.05
CA PHE A 300 -9.87 -6.58 -30.70
C PHE A 300 -8.87 -7.63 -30.21
N VAL A 301 -7.95 -7.22 -29.33
CA VAL A 301 -6.90 -8.08 -28.76
C VAL A 301 -5.89 -8.55 -29.82
N ASP A 302 -5.80 -7.86 -30.96
CA ASP A 302 -4.75 -8.09 -31.96
C ASP A 302 -3.42 -7.53 -31.44
N SER A 303 -2.30 -8.18 -31.77
CA SER A 303 -1.00 -7.81 -31.22
C SER A 303 -0.31 -6.66 -31.97
N ALA A 304 -0.82 -6.24 -33.13
CA ALA A 304 -0.23 -5.18 -33.94
C ALA A 304 -0.61 -3.77 -33.45
N ARG A 305 0.12 -2.77 -33.96
CA ARG A 305 -0.25 -1.37 -33.76
C ARG A 305 -1.20 -0.95 -34.88
N PHE A 306 -2.49 -0.88 -34.55
CA PHE A 306 -3.53 -0.40 -35.47
C PHE A 306 -3.07 0.85 -36.26
N PRO A 307 -3.24 0.90 -37.60
CA PRO A 307 -4.12 0.07 -38.44
C PRO A 307 -3.53 -1.26 -38.90
N GLU A 308 -2.30 -1.58 -38.51
CA GLU A 308 -1.77 -2.93 -38.74
C GLU A 308 -2.59 -3.95 -37.95
N ARG A 309 -2.77 -5.15 -38.51
CA ARG A 309 -3.32 -6.33 -37.83
C ARG A 309 -2.44 -7.54 -38.13
N ASN A 310 -2.14 -8.32 -37.10
CA ASN A 310 -1.41 -9.58 -37.25
C ASN A 310 -2.34 -10.78 -37.51
N GLY A 311 -3.65 -10.62 -37.29
CA GLY A 311 -4.63 -11.67 -37.45
C GLY A 311 -4.66 -12.64 -36.25
N ASP A 312 -4.15 -12.21 -35.10
CA ASP A 312 -4.14 -12.97 -33.85
C ASP A 312 -5.10 -12.40 -32.79
N GLY A 313 -5.97 -11.47 -33.19
CA GLY A 313 -7.06 -10.96 -32.37
C GLY A 313 -8.09 -12.03 -31.98
N ILE A 314 -8.86 -11.73 -30.93
CA ILE A 314 -9.87 -12.64 -30.40
C ILE A 314 -11.18 -12.45 -31.14
N ALA A 315 -11.57 -13.47 -31.91
CA ALA A 315 -12.89 -13.57 -32.52
C ALA A 315 -13.91 -14.20 -31.56
N ARG A 316 -15.06 -13.54 -31.35
CA ARG A 316 -16.20 -14.11 -30.61
C ARG A 316 -17.40 -14.18 -31.55
N SER A 317 -18.12 -15.31 -31.57
CA SER A 317 -19.32 -15.48 -32.40
C SER A 317 -20.57 -14.95 -31.70
N GLY A 318 -21.43 -14.26 -32.44
CA GLY A 318 -22.74 -13.83 -31.96
C GLY A 318 -23.68 -14.99 -31.63
N ALA A 319 -23.49 -16.15 -32.27
CA ALA A 319 -24.24 -17.39 -32.01
C ALA A 319 -23.62 -18.25 -30.88
N GLY A 320 -22.51 -17.81 -30.28
CA GLY A 320 -21.76 -18.59 -29.30
C GLY A 320 -21.54 -17.86 -27.97
N GLY A 321 -20.69 -18.46 -27.13
CA GLY A 321 -20.35 -17.93 -25.81
C GLY A 321 -21.30 -18.41 -24.70
N VAL A 322 -20.93 -18.08 -23.46
CA VAL A 322 -21.74 -18.38 -22.28
C VAL A 322 -23.06 -17.61 -22.36
N ALA A 323 -24.17 -18.30 -22.07
CA ALA A 323 -25.53 -17.78 -22.14
C ALA A 323 -25.95 -17.31 -23.55
N ALA A 324 -25.40 -17.92 -24.61
CA ALA A 324 -26.00 -17.84 -25.94
C ALA A 324 -27.45 -18.35 -25.92
N ASP A 325 -28.28 -17.86 -26.84
CA ASP A 325 -29.69 -18.22 -26.99
C ASP A 325 -30.59 -17.91 -25.78
N THR A 326 -30.15 -17.01 -24.89
CA THR A 326 -30.93 -16.57 -23.71
C THR A 326 -31.66 -15.24 -23.90
N ILE A 327 -31.46 -14.56 -25.04
CA ILE A 327 -32.17 -13.31 -25.35
C ILE A 327 -33.60 -13.62 -25.80
N VAL A 328 -34.56 -12.99 -25.13
CA VAL A 328 -35.98 -13.12 -25.45
C VAL A 328 -36.50 -11.77 -25.96
N PRO A 329 -37.15 -11.71 -27.14
CA PRO A 329 -37.84 -10.52 -27.60
C PRO A 329 -38.93 -10.10 -26.61
N ARG A 330 -39.06 -8.80 -26.35
CA ARG A 330 -40.15 -8.28 -25.53
C ARG A 330 -41.43 -8.21 -26.35
N ASP A 331 -42.52 -8.70 -25.77
CA ASP A 331 -43.85 -8.49 -26.31
C ASP A 331 -44.26 -7.01 -26.17
N PRO A 332 -45.19 -6.51 -27.01
CA PRO A 332 -45.65 -5.12 -26.96
C PRO A 332 -46.23 -4.68 -25.60
N ASP A 333 -46.76 -5.64 -24.84
CA ASP A 333 -47.33 -5.46 -23.51
C ASP A 333 -46.35 -5.86 -22.38
N TYR A 334 -45.06 -6.06 -22.68
CA TYR A 334 -44.05 -6.32 -21.65
C TYR A 334 -44.08 -5.23 -20.59
N PHE A 335 -44.21 -5.66 -19.34
CA PHE A 335 -44.23 -4.78 -18.18
C PHE A 335 -43.40 -5.38 -17.04
N ALA A 336 -42.49 -4.57 -16.51
CA ALA A 336 -41.71 -4.84 -15.30
C ALA A 336 -42.09 -3.81 -14.21
N PRO A 337 -42.76 -4.22 -13.12
CA PRO A 337 -43.25 -3.31 -12.08
C PRO A 337 -42.14 -2.87 -11.09
N VAL A 338 -41.00 -2.41 -11.60
CA VAL A 338 -39.83 -2.06 -10.78
C VAL A 338 -39.21 -0.73 -11.21
N CYS A 339 -38.51 -0.07 -10.29
CA CYS A 339 -37.73 1.12 -10.58
C CYS A 339 -36.46 0.78 -11.38
N ASP A 340 -35.89 1.80 -12.03
CA ASP A 340 -34.60 1.74 -12.72
C ASP A 340 -34.48 0.63 -13.76
N HIS A 341 -35.60 0.28 -14.38
CA HIS A 341 -35.64 -0.55 -15.57
C HIS A 341 -35.22 0.25 -16.82
N PHE A 342 -34.35 -0.30 -17.66
CA PHE A 342 -33.87 0.37 -18.88
C PHE A 342 -34.80 0.19 -20.08
N GLY A 343 -35.22 -1.05 -20.35
CA GLY A 343 -35.90 -1.42 -21.59
C GLY A 343 -37.31 -0.86 -21.74
N ALA A 344 -37.92 -1.09 -22.92
CA ALA A 344 -39.32 -0.73 -23.16
C ALA A 344 -40.22 -1.36 -22.08
N ASN A 345 -41.02 -0.52 -21.42
CA ASN A 345 -41.84 -0.90 -20.27
C ASN A 345 -43.24 -0.31 -20.43
N THR A 346 -44.23 -1.15 -20.74
CA THR A 346 -45.60 -0.72 -21.03
C THR A 346 -46.36 -0.54 -19.71
N LEU A 347 -46.39 0.69 -19.20
CA LEU A 347 -47.09 1.01 -17.96
C LEU A 347 -48.61 0.82 -18.11
N PRO A 348 -49.28 0.14 -17.17
CA PRO A 348 -50.74 0.06 -17.14
C PRO A 348 -51.39 1.45 -17.01
N GLU A 349 -52.62 1.60 -17.50
CA GLU A 349 -53.36 2.85 -17.40
C GLU A 349 -53.50 3.30 -15.93
N GLY A 350 -53.19 4.57 -15.66
CA GLY A 350 -53.23 5.15 -14.31
C GLY A 350 -52.01 4.88 -13.43
N VAL A 351 -50.98 4.18 -13.93
CA VAL A 351 -49.72 3.94 -13.20
C VAL A 351 -48.74 5.09 -13.46
N ALA A 352 -48.31 5.79 -12.41
CA ALA A 352 -47.40 6.93 -12.51
C ALA A 352 -45.92 6.52 -12.39
N LYS A 353 -45.60 5.62 -11.46
CA LYS A 353 -44.30 4.95 -11.35
C LYS A 353 -44.47 3.46 -11.59
N ALA A 354 -43.51 2.85 -12.28
CA ALA A 354 -43.54 1.42 -12.62
C ALA A 354 -43.81 0.50 -11.41
N CYS A 355 -43.28 0.83 -10.24
CA CYS A 355 -43.45 0.01 -9.04
C CYS A 355 -44.69 0.33 -8.19
N ASP A 356 -45.54 1.29 -8.57
CA ASP A 356 -46.76 1.61 -7.82
C ASP A 356 -47.69 0.39 -7.65
N PRO A 357 -47.90 -0.48 -8.67
CA PRO A 357 -48.78 -1.65 -8.53
C PRO A 357 -48.34 -2.66 -7.46
N ILE A 358 -47.07 -2.63 -7.05
CA ILE A 358 -46.52 -3.51 -6.00
C ILE A 358 -46.25 -2.75 -4.70
N GLY A 359 -46.70 -1.50 -4.60
CA GLY A 359 -46.47 -0.63 -3.43
C GLY A 359 -44.99 -0.31 -3.20
N GLY A 360 -44.21 -0.13 -4.27
CA GLY A 360 -42.76 0.10 -4.21
C GLY A 360 -41.94 -1.18 -4.41
N CYS A 361 -40.88 -1.13 -5.21
CA CYS A 361 -39.89 -2.22 -5.30
C CYS A 361 -38.85 -2.09 -4.17
N THR A 362 -37.89 -3.01 -4.07
CA THR A 362 -36.85 -3.01 -3.02
C THR A 362 -35.98 -1.74 -3.01
N LEU A 363 -35.82 -1.08 -4.16
CA LEU A 363 -35.14 0.22 -4.27
C LEU A 363 -35.92 1.38 -3.62
N CYS A 364 -37.24 1.23 -3.49
CA CYS A 364 -38.12 2.21 -2.83
C CYS A 364 -38.50 1.81 -1.40
N ASP A 365 -38.50 0.51 -1.11
CA ASP A 365 -38.91 -0.08 0.16
C ASP A 365 -37.92 -1.20 0.56
N PRO A 366 -36.86 -0.85 1.33
CA PRO A 366 -35.84 -1.81 1.73
C PRO A 366 -36.35 -2.97 2.59
N ASP A 367 -37.52 -2.84 3.23
CA ASP A 367 -38.12 -3.90 4.05
C ASP A 367 -38.53 -5.13 3.21
N LYS A 368 -38.62 -4.96 1.87
CA LYS A 368 -38.89 -6.06 0.93
C LYS A 368 -37.66 -6.88 0.55
N ILE A 369 -36.45 -6.46 0.96
CA ILE A 369 -35.22 -7.20 0.65
C ILE A 369 -35.21 -8.52 1.44
N VAL A 370 -35.11 -9.63 0.70
CA VAL A 370 -34.92 -10.95 1.31
C VAL A 370 -33.45 -11.13 1.68
N TYR A 371 -33.20 -11.33 2.98
CA TYR A 371 -31.86 -11.64 3.49
C TYR A 371 -31.73 -13.14 3.75
N LEU A 372 -30.74 -13.76 3.11
CA LEU A 372 -30.35 -15.15 3.33
C LEU A 372 -29.02 -15.19 4.07
N ASP A 373 -29.00 -15.84 5.24
CA ASP A 373 -27.83 -15.79 6.11
C ASP A 373 -26.71 -16.75 5.67
N GLU A 374 -26.99 -18.05 5.57
CA GLU A 374 -26.05 -19.05 5.05
C GLU A 374 -26.83 -20.12 4.29
N LEU A 375 -26.24 -20.65 3.22
CA LEU A 375 -26.77 -21.80 2.48
C LEU A 375 -25.96 -23.07 2.75
N ASP A 376 -24.65 -22.93 2.96
CA ASP A 376 -23.76 -24.04 3.31
C ASP A 376 -23.33 -23.89 4.78
N PRO A 377 -23.77 -24.77 5.69
CA PRO A 377 -23.38 -24.67 7.10
C PRO A 377 -21.92 -25.06 7.35
N GLN A 378 -21.24 -25.72 6.40
CA GLN A 378 -19.86 -26.19 6.52
C GLN A 378 -18.81 -25.17 6.06
N ASP A 379 -19.15 -24.32 5.10
CA ASP A 379 -18.25 -23.28 4.60
C ASP A 379 -18.82 -21.88 4.93
N THR A 380 -18.56 -21.44 6.16
CA THR A 380 -19.05 -20.15 6.66
C THR A 380 -17.94 -19.35 7.34
N ALA A 381 -18.13 -18.04 7.44
CA ALA A 381 -17.27 -17.17 8.24
C ALA A 381 -17.31 -17.55 9.73
N GLU A 382 -18.43 -18.04 10.26
CA GLU A 382 -18.54 -18.41 11.68
C GLU A 382 -17.59 -19.56 12.04
N GLN A 383 -17.53 -20.61 11.22
CA GLN A 383 -16.60 -21.72 11.43
C GLN A 383 -15.14 -21.25 11.39
N ARG A 384 -14.79 -20.41 10.41
CA ARG A 384 -13.43 -19.86 10.24
C ARG A 384 -13.05 -18.92 11.39
N LEU A 385 -14.00 -18.12 11.88
CA LEU A 385 -13.82 -17.27 13.05
C LEU A 385 -13.64 -18.09 14.33
N ALA A 386 -14.37 -19.20 14.50
CA ALA A 386 -14.18 -20.07 15.65
C ALA A 386 -12.76 -20.68 15.68
N ALA A 387 -12.26 -21.12 14.52
CA ALA A 387 -10.93 -21.74 14.40
C ALA A 387 -9.76 -20.81 14.78
N THR A 388 -9.91 -19.50 14.60
CA THR A 388 -8.85 -18.50 14.82
C THR A 388 -9.08 -17.59 16.03
N ARG A 389 -10.00 -17.98 16.93
CA ARG A 389 -10.42 -17.17 18.09
C ARG A 389 -9.28 -16.75 19.01
N ASP A 390 -8.33 -17.66 19.25
CA ASP A 390 -7.22 -17.44 20.20
C ASP A 390 -6.26 -16.34 19.74
N TYR A 391 -6.14 -16.13 18.42
CA TYR A 391 -5.29 -15.07 17.84
C TYR A 391 -6.00 -13.71 17.85
N ARG A 392 -7.32 -13.68 17.63
CA ARG A 392 -8.09 -12.42 17.55
C ARG A 392 -8.50 -11.86 18.92
N SER A 393 -8.90 -12.74 19.84
CA SER A 393 -9.47 -12.35 21.14
C SER A 393 -8.74 -12.95 22.34
N GLY A 394 -7.77 -13.83 22.09
CA GLY A 394 -6.97 -14.47 23.13
C GLY A 394 -5.60 -13.82 23.34
N ASN A 395 -4.72 -14.61 23.98
CA ASN A 395 -3.36 -14.19 24.34
C ASN A 395 -2.28 -14.78 23.43
N LEU A 396 -2.65 -15.53 22.39
CA LEU A 396 -1.69 -16.11 21.47
C LEU A 396 -1.34 -15.12 20.36
N LEU A 397 -0.08 -15.16 19.95
CA LEU A 397 0.47 -14.42 18.83
C LEU A 397 1.17 -15.40 17.91
N ARG A 398 0.90 -15.22 16.61
CA ARG A 398 1.59 -15.88 15.52
C ARG A 398 1.68 -14.85 14.38
N PRO A 399 2.80 -14.76 13.62
CA PRO A 399 2.86 -13.84 12.50
C PRO A 399 1.78 -14.18 11.48
N GLU A 400 1.33 -13.15 10.76
CA GLU A 400 0.32 -13.28 9.73
C GLU A 400 0.60 -12.39 8.53
N ALA A 401 0.12 -12.80 7.37
CA ALA A 401 0.29 -12.07 6.12
C ALA A 401 -1.04 -11.65 5.49
N GLU A 402 -2.07 -12.51 5.59
CA GLU A 402 -3.42 -12.21 5.09
C GLU A 402 -4.56 -12.73 5.98
N TRP A 403 -4.34 -13.79 6.76
CA TRP A 403 -5.37 -14.39 7.63
C TRP A 403 -4.91 -14.51 9.07
N ALA A 404 -5.86 -14.40 10.00
CA ALA A 404 -5.61 -14.41 11.44
C ALA A 404 -4.76 -15.63 11.88
N GLY A 405 -3.50 -15.39 12.25
CA GLY A 405 -2.56 -16.43 12.68
C GLY A 405 -2.15 -17.44 11.59
N ASP A 406 -2.09 -17.05 10.32
CA ASP A 406 -1.68 -17.95 9.22
C ASP A 406 -0.22 -18.48 9.32
N GLY A 407 0.61 -17.85 10.17
CA GLY A 407 1.99 -18.24 10.45
C GLY A 407 2.99 -17.75 9.42
N VAL A 408 2.57 -17.07 8.37
CA VAL A 408 3.44 -16.70 7.26
C VAL A 408 4.50 -15.69 7.72
N ALA A 409 5.75 -16.02 7.42
CA ALA A 409 6.91 -15.16 7.64
C ALA A 409 7.76 -15.13 6.37
N LEU A 410 8.45 -14.00 6.17
CA LEU A 410 9.40 -13.79 5.07
C LEU A 410 10.81 -13.71 5.62
N VAL A 411 11.72 -14.51 5.06
CA VAL A 411 13.15 -14.45 5.35
C VAL A 411 13.88 -13.97 4.11
N GLN A 412 14.74 -12.97 4.27
CA GLN A 412 15.56 -12.42 3.20
C GLN A 412 17.03 -12.79 3.48
N LEU A 413 17.70 -13.37 2.50
CA LEU A 413 19.07 -13.91 2.63
C LEU A 413 19.93 -13.41 1.48
N MET A 414 21.20 -13.11 1.75
CA MET A 414 22.24 -13.03 0.72
C MET A 414 23.04 -14.33 0.78
N ILE A 415 23.04 -15.08 -0.32
CA ILE A 415 23.79 -16.32 -0.44
C ILE A 415 24.97 -16.07 -1.40
N PRO A 416 26.23 -16.22 -0.95
CA PRO A 416 27.40 -15.92 -1.75
C PRO A 416 27.73 -17.06 -2.73
N ASP A 417 26.79 -17.40 -3.59
CA ASP A 417 26.92 -18.46 -4.60
C ASP A 417 25.98 -18.17 -5.80
N ARG A 418 26.14 -18.96 -6.87
CA ARG A 418 25.30 -18.90 -8.08
C ARG A 418 23.84 -19.25 -7.79
N ALA A 419 22.94 -18.78 -8.65
CA ALA A 419 21.49 -18.85 -8.47
C ALA A 419 20.97 -20.25 -8.12
N GLU A 420 21.47 -21.32 -8.77
CA GLU A 420 20.96 -22.67 -8.52
C GLU A 420 21.29 -23.16 -7.10
N LEU A 421 22.50 -22.87 -6.60
CA LEU A 421 22.90 -23.23 -5.25
C LEU A 421 22.29 -22.29 -4.22
N ALA A 422 22.19 -20.99 -4.53
CA ALA A 422 21.59 -20.00 -3.67
C ALA A 422 20.13 -20.34 -3.31
N ARG A 423 19.35 -20.78 -4.30
CA ARG A 423 17.95 -21.20 -4.10
C ARG A 423 17.84 -22.35 -3.10
N GLU A 424 18.59 -23.43 -3.32
CA GLU A 424 18.52 -24.62 -2.47
C GLU A 424 19.11 -24.37 -1.08
N ALA A 425 20.19 -23.58 -0.99
CA ALA A 425 20.78 -23.18 0.28
C ALA A 425 19.79 -22.36 1.11
N ALA A 426 19.08 -21.41 0.51
CA ALA A 426 18.07 -20.60 1.19
C ALA A 426 16.92 -21.45 1.74
N LEU A 427 16.41 -22.41 0.95
CA LEU A 427 15.38 -23.35 1.43
C LEU A 427 15.89 -24.23 2.58
N ALA A 428 17.11 -24.75 2.48
CA ALA A 428 17.71 -25.56 3.54
C ALA A 428 17.91 -24.74 4.84
N MET A 429 18.32 -23.48 4.72
CA MET A 429 18.44 -22.56 5.85
C MET A 429 17.06 -22.26 6.47
N ALA A 430 16.05 -21.93 5.67
CA ALA A 430 14.69 -21.68 6.14
C ALA A 430 14.11 -22.88 6.94
N ARG A 431 14.29 -24.11 6.45
CA ARG A 431 13.91 -25.33 7.18
C ARG A 431 14.63 -25.44 8.53
N ARG A 432 15.94 -25.15 8.56
CA ARG A 432 16.74 -25.16 9.81
C ARG A 432 16.38 -24.04 10.78
N MET A 433 15.82 -22.94 10.29
CA MET A 433 15.21 -21.89 11.11
C MET A 433 13.85 -22.30 11.67
N GLY A 434 13.32 -23.47 11.30
CA GLY A 434 12.05 -24.00 11.80
C GLY A 434 10.83 -23.57 10.98
N LEU A 435 11.03 -22.98 9.79
CA LEU A 435 9.92 -22.68 8.90
C LEU A 435 9.40 -23.96 8.24
N THR A 436 8.09 -24.11 8.28
CA THR A 436 7.36 -25.16 7.56
C THR A 436 6.95 -24.67 6.18
N ASP A 437 6.92 -25.59 5.21
CA ASP A 437 6.57 -25.31 3.80
C ASP A 437 7.30 -24.09 3.19
N PRO A 438 8.64 -24.02 3.25
CA PRO A 438 9.35 -22.87 2.72
C PRO A 438 9.36 -22.87 1.19
N GLU A 439 9.10 -21.70 0.61
CA GLU A 439 9.09 -21.43 -0.83
C GLU A 439 9.98 -20.22 -1.14
N VAL A 440 10.88 -20.36 -2.12
CA VAL A 440 11.60 -19.20 -2.67
C VAL A 440 10.65 -18.41 -3.55
N ILE A 441 10.33 -17.19 -3.14
CA ILE A 441 9.41 -16.30 -3.85
C ILE A 441 10.12 -15.20 -4.64
N ASN A 442 11.40 -14.94 -4.36
CA ASN A 442 12.23 -14.05 -5.17
C ASN A 442 13.69 -14.54 -5.17
N LEU A 443 14.37 -14.37 -6.30
CA LEU A 443 15.80 -14.58 -6.43
C LEU A 443 16.37 -13.55 -7.39
N GLN A 444 17.23 -12.69 -6.88
CA GLN A 444 17.95 -11.69 -7.64
C GLN A 444 19.44 -12.04 -7.66
N VAL A 445 20.01 -12.18 -8.85
CA VAL A 445 21.46 -12.34 -9.02
C VAL A 445 22.12 -10.98 -8.80
N LEU A 446 22.94 -10.85 -7.75
CA LEU A 446 23.70 -9.62 -7.51
C LEU A 446 24.92 -9.60 -8.42
N GLN A 447 25.66 -10.71 -8.45
CA GLN A 447 26.71 -11.00 -9.42
C GLN A 447 26.81 -12.53 -9.57
N PRO A 448 26.99 -13.09 -10.78
CA PRO A 448 26.87 -14.53 -11.03
C PRO A 448 27.73 -15.48 -10.18
N ALA A 449 28.83 -15.00 -9.63
CA ALA A 449 29.77 -15.71 -8.76
C ALA A 449 29.77 -15.21 -7.30
N GLU A 450 29.61 -13.89 -7.07
CA GLU A 450 29.69 -13.31 -5.72
C GLU A 450 28.43 -13.55 -4.89
N GLY A 451 27.27 -13.71 -5.53
CA GLY A 451 26.07 -14.14 -4.81
C GLY A 451 24.73 -13.65 -5.35
N CYS A 452 23.69 -14.13 -4.68
CA CYS A 452 22.29 -13.83 -4.95
C CYS A 452 21.58 -13.35 -3.69
N PHE A 453 20.65 -12.41 -3.85
CA PHE A 453 19.64 -12.08 -2.85
C PHE A 453 18.43 -12.98 -3.06
N VAL A 454 17.98 -13.66 -2.00
CA VAL A 454 16.92 -14.66 -2.04
C VAL A 454 15.89 -14.35 -0.97
N GLU A 455 14.62 -14.38 -1.33
CA GLU A 455 13.51 -14.24 -0.39
C GLU A 455 12.72 -15.54 -0.30
N VAL A 456 12.49 -16.01 0.92
CA VAL A 456 11.81 -17.27 1.22
C VAL A 456 10.63 -16.98 2.14
N LYS A 457 9.41 -17.31 1.70
CA LYS A 457 8.26 -17.37 2.63
C LYS A 457 8.20 -18.75 3.26
N GLY A 458 7.62 -18.85 4.44
CA GLY A 458 7.28 -20.12 5.09
C GLY A 458 6.43 -19.86 6.33
N LYS A 459 5.99 -20.93 7.01
CA LYS A 459 5.12 -20.81 8.19
C LYS A 459 5.85 -21.08 9.49
N VAL A 460 5.71 -20.17 10.44
CA VAL A 460 6.11 -20.34 11.84
C VAL A 460 5.13 -21.30 12.52
N GLY A 461 5.65 -22.45 12.97
CA GLY A 461 4.85 -23.55 13.52
C GLY A 461 4.55 -23.48 15.01
N PHE A 462 4.80 -22.34 15.68
CA PHE A 462 4.61 -22.18 17.12
C PHE A 462 3.98 -20.83 17.48
N ASP A 463 3.39 -20.76 18.67
CA ASP A 463 2.73 -19.58 19.22
C ASP A 463 3.55 -18.91 20.31
N ILE A 464 3.34 -17.61 20.48
CA ILE A 464 3.84 -16.83 21.60
C ILE A 464 2.67 -16.40 22.48
N ASP A 465 2.74 -16.68 23.78
CA ASP A 465 1.77 -16.17 24.75
C ASP A 465 2.19 -14.77 25.22
N LYS A 466 1.34 -13.77 24.96
CA LYS A 466 1.54 -12.36 25.37
C LYS A 466 1.92 -12.22 26.84
N ARG A 467 1.40 -13.08 27.72
CA ARG A 467 1.60 -13.02 29.17
C ARG A 467 2.99 -13.43 29.62
N GLN A 468 3.72 -14.16 28.77
CA GLN A 468 5.07 -14.64 29.06
C GLN A 468 6.16 -13.67 28.57
N LEU A 469 5.77 -12.65 27.81
CA LEU A 469 6.69 -11.64 27.32
C LEU A 469 7.09 -10.68 28.45
N THR A 470 8.38 -10.57 28.69
CA THR A 470 8.95 -9.52 29.55
C THR A 470 9.20 -8.29 28.69
N ILE A 471 8.34 -7.27 28.83
CA ILE A 471 8.43 -6.02 28.08
C ILE A 471 9.26 -5.02 28.89
N PRO A 472 10.44 -4.58 28.42
CA PRO A 472 11.23 -3.57 29.12
C PRO A 472 10.47 -2.24 29.21
N THR A 473 10.59 -1.54 30.35
CA THR A 473 10.03 -0.19 30.49
C THR A 473 10.81 0.79 29.59
N PRO A 474 10.14 1.54 28.69
CA PRO A 474 10.81 2.54 27.88
C PRO A 474 11.47 3.61 28.76
N VAL A 475 12.69 3.99 28.44
CA VAL A 475 13.33 5.15 29.09
C VAL A 475 12.78 6.40 28.44
N VAL A 476 11.90 7.08 29.17
CA VAL A 476 11.31 8.35 28.74
C VAL A 476 12.33 9.45 29.01
N LEU A 477 12.85 10.03 27.93
CA LEU A 477 13.69 11.24 28.00
C LEU A 477 12.79 12.47 28.11
N LEU A 478 13.30 13.54 28.70
CA LEU A 478 12.66 14.85 28.63
C LEU A 478 12.55 15.33 27.16
N PRO A 479 11.49 16.09 26.81
CA PRO A 479 11.36 16.69 25.48
C PRO A 479 12.61 17.47 25.06
N GLU A 480 13.00 17.38 23.78
CA GLU A 480 14.23 18.03 23.28
C GLU A 480 14.23 19.56 23.51
N ASP A 481 13.10 20.23 23.34
CA ASP A 481 12.98 21.67 23.57
C ASP A 481 13.15 22.05 25.04
N GLU A 482 12.70 21.19 25.95
CA GLU A 482 12.87 21.38 27.39
C GLU A 482 14.34 21.24 27.78
N LEU A 483 15.03 20.22 27.25
CA LEU A 483 16.47 20.04 27.45
C LEU A 483 17.27 21.24 26.92
N ARG A 484 16.93 21.74 25.73
CA ARG A 484 17.55 22.95 25.15
C ARG A 484 17.33 24.18 26.03
N ALA A 485 16.11 24.36 26.54
CA ALA A 485 15.78 25.47 27.42
C ALA A 485 16.55 25.38 28.74
N ALA A 486 16.61 24.20 29.36
CA ALA A 486 17.34 23.97 30.61
C ALA A 486 18.84 24.26 30.44
N VAL A 487 19.46 23.73 29.37
CA VAL A 487 20.87 23.98 29.04
C VAL A 487 21.16 25.45 28.84
N LYS A 488 20.28 26.16 28.10
CA LYS A 488 20.44 27.58 27.80
C LYS A 488 20.29 28.46 29.05
N THR A 489 19.25 28.22 29.86
CA THR A 489 18.94 29.03 31.05
C THR A 489 20.01 28.91 32.12
N HIS A 490 20.54 27.70 32.33
CA HIS A 490 21.53 27.43 33.38
C HIS A 490 22.97 27.39 32.84
N GLU A 491 23.15 27.73 31.56
CA GLU A 491 24.42 27.72 30.83
C GLU A 491 25.29 26.49 31.10
N ILE A 492 24.70 25.28 31.01
CA ILE A 492 25.33 24.02 31.43
C ILE A 492 26.70 23.84 30.74
N THR A 493 27.71 23.57 31.56
CA THR A 493 29.10 23.33 31.15
C THR A 493 29.61 21.99 31.68
N VAL A 494 30.43 21.32 30.88
CA VAL A 494 30.98 20.00 31.23
C VAL A 494 32.48 19.92 30.99
N VAL A 495 33.17 19.10 31.78
CA VAL A 495 34.56 18.70 31.52
C VAL A 495 34.55 17.28 31.00
N ALA A 496 35.21 17.04 29.86
CA ALA A 496 35.20 15.75 29.20
C ALA A 496 36.61 15.25 28.86
N GLY A 497 36.88 13.96 29.06
CA GLY A 497 38.16 13.35 28.68
C GLY A 497 38.12 11.82 28.70
N THR A 498 38.96 11.19 27.88
CA THR A 498 39.22 9.74 28.00
C THR A 498 40.30 9.56 29.07
N VAL A 499 40.01 8.73 30.08
CA VAL A 499 40.77 8.73 31.34
C VAL A 499 41.70 7.54 31.51
N GLY A 500 42.72 7.68 32.35
CA GLY A 500 43.73 6.65 32.59
C GLY A 500 44.85 6.70 31.56
N GLU A 501 45.20 5.56 30.96
CA GLU A 501 46.16 5.43 29.85
C GLU A 501 45.44 5.10 28.52
N ASP A 502 44.16 5.46 28.44
CA ASP A 502 43.30 5.13 27.31
C ASP A 502 43.31 6.24 26.25
N GLU A 503 43.78 5.89 25.05
CA GLU A 503 43.89 6.76 23.88
C GLU A 503 42.66 6.75 22.95
N HIS A 504 41.63 5.97 23.26
CA HIS A 504 40.44 5.89 22.43
C HIS A 504 39.53 7.11 22.65
N SER A 505 39.65 8.09 21.74
CA SER A 505 38.93 9.37 21.81
C SER A 505 37.57 9.40 21.09
N VAL A 506 37.36 8.52 20.11
CA VAL A 506 36.21 8.63 19.17
C VAL A 506 34.89 8.57 19.91
N GLY A 507 34.67 7.59 20.79
CA GLY A 507 33.39 7.42 21.49
C GLY A 507 32.96 8.64 22.31
N LEU A 508 33.91 9.34 22.93
CA LEU A 508 33.64 10.57 23.68
C LEU A 508 33.39 11.76 22.75
N ARG A 509 34.11 11.87 21.63
CA ARG A 509 33.87 12.95 20.67
C ARG A 509 32.53 12.80 19.96
N GLU A 510 32.12 11.57 19.67
CA GLU A 510 30.80 11.28 19.08
C GLU A 510 29.63 11.75 19.94
N ILE A 511 29.77 11.73 21.28
CA ILE A 511 28.75 12.27 22.19
C ILE A 511 28.92 13.75 22.52
N LEU A 512 30.06 14.36 22.16
CA LEU A 512 30.30 15.80 22.32
C LEU A 512 29.90 16.59 21.07
N ASP A 513 30.46 16.23 19.92
CA ASP A 513 30.45 17.00 18.68
C ASP A 513 29.06 17.04 18.03
N ILE A 514 28.71 18.17 17.41
CA ILE A 514 27.40 18.38 16.77
C ILE A 514 27.10 17.40 15.62
N LYS A 515 28.13 16.84 14.96
CA LYS A 515 28.01 16.08 13.69
C LYS A 515 26.99 14.95 13.75
N HIS A 516 26.97 14.16 14.83
CA HIS A 516 26.01 13.07 15.03
C HIS A 516 25.06 13.35 16.21
N GLY A 517 24.81 14.63 16.50
CA GLY A 517 23.88 15.06 17.54
C GLY A 517 24.42 14.90 18.96
N GLY A 518 25.73 15.11 19.16
CA GLY A 518 26.34 15.22 20.48
C GLY A 518 25.79 16.40 21.30
N ILE A 519 26.24 16.52 22.56
CA ILE A 519 25.71 17.51 23.52
C ILE A 519 25.85 18.96 23.02
N GLU A 520 26.81 19.25 22.13
CA GLU A 520 27.00 20.55 21.48
C GLU A 520 25.73 21.01 20.74
N LYS A 521 24.98 20.08 20.12
CA LYS A 521 23.70 20.36 19.44
C LYS A 521 22.71 21.06 20.37
N TYR A 522 22.78 20.84 21.68
CA TYR A 522 21.85 21.37 22.69
C TYR A 522 22.36 22.63 23.36
N GLY A 523 23.55 23.12 23.00
CA GLY A 523 24.16 24.33 23.57
C GLY A 523 25.00 24.06 24.83
N VAL A 524 25.29 22.79 25.15
CA VAL A 524 26.17 22.45 26.27
C VAL A 524 27.58 22.87 25.93
N ARG A 525 28.19 23.73 26.76
CA ARG A 525 29.60 24.10 26.59
C ARG A 525 30.46 23.00 27.19
N TYR A 526 31.52 22.59 26.51
CA TYR A 526 32.40 21.57 27.06
C TYR A 526 33.88 21.95 26.96
N ARG A 527 34.64 21.54 27.98
CA ARG A 527 36.10 21.58 27.96
C ARG A 527 36.62 20.16 27.79
N TYR A 528 37.08 19.86 26.59
CA TYR A 528 37.68 18.56 26.27
C TYR A 528 39.16 18.55 26.63
N LEU A 529 39.58 17.66 27.54
CA LEU A 529 40.95 17.57 28.05
C LEU A 529 41.85 16.60 27.26
N GLY A 530 41.29 15.89 26.27
CA GLY A 530 42.03 14.91 25.49
C GLY A 530 41.86 13.47 26.00
N THR A 531 42.85 12.66 25.69
CA THR A 531 42.99 11.25 26.06
C THR A 531 44.08 11.05 27.11
N SER A 532 44.13 9.85 27.69
CA SER A 532 45.06 9.51 28.77
C SER A 532 45.09 10.54 29.90
N VAL A 533 43.91 11.05 30.27
CA VAL A 533 43.78 12.10 31.26
C VAL A 533 43.71 11.49 32.66
N PRO A 534 44.61 11.86 33.60
CA PRO A 534 44.49 11.42 34.98
C PRO A 534 43.20 11.92 35.63
N LEU A 535 42.52 11.08 36.43
CA LEU A 535 41.26 11.45 37.08
C LEU A 535 41.38 12.71 37.95
N ALA A 536 42.50 12.88 38.67
CA ALA A 536 42.73 14.09 39.47
C ALA A 536 42.65 15.36 38.62
N LYS A 537 43.19 15.32 37.39
CA LYS A 537 43.16 16.44 36.44
C LYS A 537 41.74 16.69 35.91
N MET A 538 40.92 15.66 35.73
CA MET A 538 39.50 15.83 35.39
C MET A 538 38.76 16.58 36.49
N VAL A 539 38.97 16.19 37.75
CA VAL A 539 38.34 16.80 38.93
C VAL A 539 38.83 18.23 39.14
N ASP A 540 40.15 18.46 39.10
CA ASP A 540 40.74 19.78 39.27
C ASP A 540 40.24 20.76 38.17
N ALA A 541 40.14 20.31 36.92
CA ALA A 541 39.60 21.11 35.82
C ALA A 541 38.11 21.43 35.99
N ALA A 542 37.31 20.50 36.54
CA ALA A 542 35.91 20.75 36.83
C ALA A 542 35.73 21.81 37.92
N ILE A 543 36.59 21.80 38.94
CA ILE A 543 36.62 22.84 39.99
C ILE A 543 37.04 24.19 39.41
N GLU A 544 38.11 24.23 38.62
CA GLU A 544 38.64 25.46 38.01
C GLU A 544 37.61 26.14 37.09
N THR A 545 36.85 25.34 36.34
CA THR A 545 35.91 25.83 35.33
C THR A 545 34.48 26.01 35.84
N GLY A 546 34.17 25.54 37.06
CA GLY A 546 32.81 25.54 37.59
C GLY A 546 31.86 24.60 36.84
N ALA A 547 32.39 23.51 36.26
CA ALA A 547 31.60 22.59 35.45
C ALA A 547 30.52 21.88 36.25
N GLN A 548 29.32 21.80 35.68
CA GLN A 548 28.17 21.12 36.29
C GLN A 548 28.22 19.60 36.10
N ALA A 549 28.98 19.10 35.11
CA ALA A 549 29.19 17.67 34.93
C ALA A 549 30.63 17.31 34.50
N ILE A 550 31.05 16.10 34.86
CA ILE A 550 32.27 15.45 34.38
C ILE A 550 31.86 14.24 33.54
N LEU A 551 32.29 14.23 32.28
CA LEU A 551 32.09 13.14 31.34
C LEU A 551 33.42 12.41 31.12
N ILE A 552 33.55 11.19 31.64
CA ILE A 552 34.73 10.36 31.39
C ILE A 552 34.43 9.29 30.34
N SER A 553 35.43 8.97 29.52
CA SER A 553 35.39 7.80 28.64
C SER A 553 36.41 6.76 29.08
N THR A 554 35.97 5.51 29.15
CA THR A 554 36.78 4.33 29.51
C THR A 554 36.46 3.19 28.54
N ILE A 555 37.27 3.03 27.49
CA ILE A 555 37.10 2.01 26.45
C ILE A 555 37.87 0.75 26.82
N ILE A 556 39.10 0.90 27.33
CA ILE A 556 39.88 -0.21 27.86
C ILE A 556 39.18 -0.72 29.13
N SER A 557 38.82 -2.00 29.11
CA SER A 557 38.07 -2.67 30.18
C SER A 557 38.82 -3.84 30.80
N HIS A 558 40.04 -4.13 30.34
CA HIS A 558 40.86 -5.21 30.87
C HIS A 558 41.05 -5.07 32.39
N ASN A 559 40.92 -6.19 33.10
CA ASN A 559 41.01 -6.26 34.57
C ASN A 559 40.06 -5.27 35.29
N ASP A 560 38.87 -5.04 34.73
CA ASP A 560 37.85 -4.13 35.27
C ASP A 560 38.35 -2.69 35.51
N VAL A 561 39.37 -2.25 34.77
CA VAL A 561 39.98 -0.93 34.97
C VAL A 561 38.97 0.21 34.80
N HIS A 562 38.03 0.08 33.86
CA HIS A 562 36.91 1.00 33.68
C HIS A 562 36.09 1.18 34.97
N ARG A 563 35.73 0.11 35.68
CA ARG A 563 35.00 0.15 36.97
C ARG A 563 35.84 0.79 38.06
N ALA A 564 37.12 0.44 38.13
CA ALA A 564 38.05 1.04 39.08
C ALA A 564 38.20 2.55 38.85
N MET A 565 38.27 3.00 37.60
CA MET A 565 38.35 4.43 37.25
C MET A 565 37.05 5.17 37.58
N MET A 566 35.88 4.57 37.31
CA MET A 566 34.58 5.14 37.67
C MET A 566 34.47 5.32 39.19
N THR A 567 34.76 4.26 39.97
CA THR A 567 34.72 4.31 41.44
C THR A 567 35.68 5.37 42.00
N LYS A 568 36.91 5.40 41.48
CA LYS A 568 37.93 6.37 41.89
C LYS A 568 37.56 7.82 41.55
N LEU A 569 36.84 8.06 40.45
CA LEU A 569 36.31 9.40 40.13
C LEU A 569 35.35 9.89 41.22
N ALA A 570 34.42 9.02 41.65
CA ALA A 570 33.46 9.34 42.71
C ALA A 570 34.15 9.59 44.07
N GLU A 571 35.13 8.76 44.43
CA GLU A 571 35.95 8.92 45.63
C GLU A 571 36.70 10.27 45.62
N LEU A 572 37.40 10.59 44.53
CA LEU A 572 38.13 11.86 44.40
C LEU A 572 37.20 13.07 44.49
N CYS A 573 36.01 13.02 43.88
CA CYS A 573 35.03 14.10 44.00
C CYS A 573 34.53 14.27 45.45
N THR A 574 34.47 13.18 46.21
CA THR A 574 34.09 13.19 47.64
C THR A 574 35.21 13.79 48.48
N GLU A 575 36.46 13.34 48.29
CA GLU A 575 37.64 13.89 48.98
C GLU A 575 37.82 15.40 48.73
N ARG A 576 37.50 15.86 47.52
CA ARG A 576 37.56 17.29 47.14
C ARG A 576 36.32 18.08 47.55
N GLY A 577 35.29 17.46 48.13
CA GLY A 577 34.08 18.12 48.62
C GLY A 577 33.13 18.62 47.52
N ILE A 578 33.15 18.02 46.33
CA ILE A 578 32.32 18.45 45.18
C ILE A 578 31.31 17.39 44.69
N ARG A 579 31.32 16.16 45.24
CA ARG A 579 30.49 15.04 44.76
C ARG A 579 29.01 15.40 44.64
N ASP A 580 28.47 16.15 45.60
CA ASP A 580 27.05 16.54 45.60
C ASP A 580 26.73 17.67 44.60
N ARG A 581 27.75 18.41 44.15
CA ARG A 581 27.60 19.60 43.30
C ARG A 581 27.84 19.35 41.81
N VAL A 582 28.40 18.20 41.44
CA VAL A 582 28.78 17.86 40.05
C VAL A 582 28.16 16.53 39.65
N VAL A 583 27.64 16.45 38.43
CA VAL A 583 27.12 15.21 37.84
C VAL A 583 28.28 14.41 37.22
N LEU A 584 28.40 13.13 37.58
CA LEU A 584 29.46 12.24 37.11
C LEU A 584 28.88 11.21 36.15
N ILE A 585 29.37 11.24 34.92
CA ILE A 585 28.93 10.34 33.86
C ILE A 585 30.14 9.63 33.26
N ALA A 586 30.01 8.32 33.04
CA ALA A 586 31.01 7.55 32.32
C ALA A 586 30.43 6.85 31.10
N GLY A 587 31.22 6.82 30.03
CA GLY A 587 30.90 6.10 28.80
C GLY A 587 31.95 5.07 28.43
N GLY A 588 31.54 3.99 27.79
CA GLY A 588 32.46 3.00 27.25
C GLY A 588 31.80 1.85 26.50
N THR A 589 32.54 1.15 25.65
CA THR A 589 32.00 0.06 24.84
C THR A 589 31.52 -1.14 25.66
N GLN A 590 32.07 -1.33 26.86
CA GLN A 590 31.72 -2.39 27.82
C GLN A 590 30.98 -1.85 29.06
N VAL A 591 30.59 -0.58 29.04
CA VAL A 591 29.87 0.05 30.15
C VAL A 591 28.36 -0.23 29.99
N SER A 592 27.71 -0.66 31.07
CA SER A 592 26.26 -0.82 31.14
C SER A 592 25.66 0.23 32.08
N ARG A 593 24.34 0.46 31.99
CA ARG A 593 23.63 1.43 32.83
C ARG A 593 23.66 1.08 34.31
N ASP A 594 23.66 -0.22 34.63
CA ASP A 594 23.65 -0.70 36.01
C ASP A 594 24.95 -0.34 36.76
N MET A 595 26.05 -0.13 36.02
CA MET A 595 27.34 0.24 36.60
C MET A 595 27.34 1.61 37.28
N ALA A 596 26.39 2.50 36.98
CA ALA A 596 26.28 3.79 37.65
C ALA A 596 26.11 3.61 39.17
N ALA A 597 25.14 2.78 39.57
CA ALA A 597 24.88 2.47 40.98
C ALA A 597 26.07 1.71 41.61
N GLU A 598 26.70 0.80 40.87
CA GLU A 598 27.83 0.00 41.35
C GLU A 598 29.08 0.84 41.63
N THR A 599 29.29 1.92 40.90
CA THR A 599 30.52 2.73 40.93
C THR A 599 30.33 4.12 41.55
N GLY A 600 29.12 4.44 42.02
CA GLY A 600 28.80 5.72 42.65
C GLY A 600 28.71 6.89 41.67
N LEU A 601 28.49 6.62 40.39
CA LEU A 601 28.24 7.61 39.33
C LEU A 601 26.74 7.90 39.19
N ASP A 602 26.41 8.99 38.50
CA ASP A 602 25.02 9.41 38.30
C ASP A 602 24.40 8.77 37.07
N ALA A 603 25.20 8.56 36.02
CA ALA A 603 24.79 7.81 34.85
C ALA A 603 25.98 7.12 34.16
N THR A 604 25.71 6.01 33.50
CA THR A 604 26.69 5.28 32.70
C THR A 604 26.11 4.88 31.35
N PHE A 605 26.96 4.94 30.31
CA PHE A 605 26.53 4.84 28.92
C PHE A 605 27.34 3.83 28.11
N GLY A 606 26.62 2.97 27.39
CA GLY A 606 27.17 1.90 26.57
C GLY A 606 27.07 2.18 25.06
N ARG A 607 27.05 1.11 24.28
CA ARG A 607 26.93 1.17 22.80
C ARG A 607 25.65 1.88 22.37
N GLY A 608 25.75 2.69 21.30
CA GLY A 608 24.60 3.38 20.70
C GLY A 608 24.10 4.60 21.47
N THR A 609 24.84 5.05 22.49
CA THR A 609 24.50 6.27 23.23
C THR A 609 24.56 7.49 22.32
N THR A 610 23.56 8.36 22.45
CA THR A 610 23.44 9.62 21.70
C THR A 610 23.52 10.83 22.64
N GLY A 611 23.84 12.01 22.09
CA GLY A 611 23.99 13.23 22.88
C GLY A 611 22.74 13.59 23.71
N ILE A 612 21.53 13.36 23.18
CA ILE A 612 20.28 13.65 23.91
C ILE A 612 20.17 12.86 25.23
N GLN A 613 20.62 11.61 25.24
CA GLN A 613 20.58 10.76 26.44
C GLN A 613 21.55 11.27 27.50
N VAL A 614 22.70 11.80 27.08
CA VAL A 614 23.69 12.39 27.98
C VAL A 614 23.19 13.72 28.54
N VAL A 615 22.59 14.57 27.70
CA VAL A 615 21.99 15.84 28.14
C VAL A 615 20.84 15.60 29.10
N ASP A 616 19.97 14.64 28.81
CA ASP A 616 18.87 14.24 29.69
C ASP A 616 19.37 13.77 31.06
N ALA A 617 20.40 12.92 31.10
CA ALA A 617 21.01 12.49 32.35
C ALA A 617 21.62 13.66 33.14
N ILE A 618 22.26 14.63 32.47
CA ILE A 618 22.80 15.83 33.12
C ILE A 618 21.66 16.67 33.72
N VAL A 619 20.66 17.03 32.92
CA VAL A 619 19.55 17.91 33.33
C VAL A 619 18.75 17.26 34.45
N THR A 620 18.37 16.00 34.30
CA THR A 620 17.59 15.27 35.31
C THR A 620 18.36 15.14 36.62
N SER A 621 19.66 14.86 36.56
CA SER A 621 20.50 14.76 37.77
C SER A 621 20.66 16.11 38.46
N LEU A 622 20.82 17.21 37.72
CA LEU A 622 20.91 18.55 38.29
C LEU A 622 19.58 18.98 38.94
N ARG A 623 18.44 18.69 38.30
CA ARG A 623 17.10 18.96 38.85
C ARG A 623 16.84 18.15 40.12
N ALA A 624 17.16 16.86 40.12
CA ALA A 624 16.98 15.99 41.28
C ALA A 624 17.76 16.47 42.52
N ARG A 625 18.84 17.23 42.31
CA ARG A 625 19.65 17.83 43.37
C ARG A 625 19.26 19.27 43.73
N GLY A 626 18.26 19.84 43.07
CA GLY A 626 17.84 21.24 43.25
C GLY A 626 18.92 22.26 42.83
N LEU A 627 19.83 21.86 41.93
CA LEU A 627 20.89 22.74 41.43
C LEU A 627 20.45 23.59 40.24
N ILE A 628 19.38 23.16 39.56
CA ILE A 628 18.68 23.89 38.50
C ILE A 628 17.17 23.72 38.71
N ASP A 629 16.40 24.68 38.22
CA ASP A 629 14.95 24.64 38.37
C ASP A 629 14.30 23.56 37.48
N GLY A 630 13.15 23.06 37.94
CA GLY A 630 12.31 22.05 37.28
C GLY A 630 11.72 22.53 35.98
#